data_AF-A1S404-F1
#
_entry.id   AF-A1S404-F1
#
_cell.length_a   1.000
_cell.length_b   1.000
_cell.length_c   1.000
_cell.angle_alpha   90.00
_cell.angle_beta   90.00
_cell.angle_gamma   90.00
#
_symmetry.space_group_name_H-M   'P 1'
#
loop_
_entity.id
_entity.type
_entity.pdbx_description
1 polymer ?
#
loop_
_entity_poly.entity_id
_entity_poly.type
_entity_poly.pdbx_seq_one_letter_code
_entity_poly.pdbx_strand_id
1 'polypeptide(L)'
;MLKKPLYESLPYLCMLCATATLLWQQNTLALAAGLLLFFVGARVYILRSDNRRTDPARKRKKGGLPKGLYELLPFACLALSFVLLAQPGSAWLIFPALMLLAYGLYVLASRSSYRDHQLPSQGRF
;
A
#
# COMPACT_ATOMS: atom_id res chain seq x y z
N MET A 1 -25.75 2.00 -5.75
CA MET A 1 -24.52 2.77 -6.01
C MET A 1 -24.02 3.32 -4.68
N LEU A 2 -22.88 2.82 -4.19
CA LEU A 2 -22.30 3.28 -2.92
C LEU A 2 -21.88 4.75 -3.04
N LYS A 3 -22.17 5.59 -2.04
CA LYS A 3 -21.81 7.02 -2.08
C LYS A 3 -20.29 7.16 -2.31
N LYS A 4 -19.90 7.97 -3.31
CA LYS A 4 -18.50 8.24 -3.69
C LYS A 4 -17.52 8.40 -2.52
N PRO A 5 -17.81 9.18 -1.45
CA PRO A 5 -16.86 9.37 -0.36
C PRO A 5 -16.57 8.09 0.45
N LEU A 6 -17.60 7.27 0.73
CA LEU A 6 -17.43 6.00 1.45
C LEU A 6 -16.59 5.00 0.64
N TYR A 7 -16.78 5.01 -0.67
CA TYR A 7 -16.02 4.16 -1.57
C TYR A 7 -14.56 4.61 -1.73
N GLU A 8 -14.28 5.92 -1.57
CA GLU A 8 -12.93 6.49 -1.60
C GLU A 8 -12.17 6.30 -0.30
N SER A 9 -12.84 6.36 0.85
CA SER A 9 -12.22 6.16 2.16
C SER A 9 -11.97 4.69 2.50
N LEU A 10 -12.67 3.74 1.86
CA LEU A 10 -12.59 2.30 2.16
C LEU A 10 -11.15 1.75 2.31
N PRO A 11 -10.23 1.90 1.33
CA PRO A 11 -8.88 1.35 1.47
C PRO A 11 -8.09 1.99 2.62
N TYR A 12 -8.31 3.28 2.89
CA TYR A 12 -7.64 3.99 3.98
C TYR A 12 -8.15 3.54 5.34
N LEU A 13 -9.46 3.30 5.46
CA LEU A 13 -10.06 2.75 6.68
C LEU A 13 -9.54 1.33 6.95
N CYS A 14 -9.48 0.47 5.93
CA CYS A 14 -8.90 -0.87 6.08
C CYS A 14 -7.44 -0.81 6.54
N MET A 15 -6.63 0.09 5.96
CA MET A 15 -5.24 0.29 6.36
C MET A 15 -5.14 0.77 7.80
N LEU A 16 -5.92 1.77 8.20
CA LEU A 16 -5.94 2.31 9.57
C LEU A 16 -6.32 1.25 10.60
N CYS A 17 -7.39 0.50 10.34
CA CYS A 17 -7.80 -0.61 11.21
C CYS A 17 -6.72 -1.69 11.30
N ALA A 18 -6.08 -2.03 10.17
CA ALA A 18 -5.00 -3.01 10.16
C ALA A 18 -3.77 -2.53 10.94
N THR A 19 -3.35 -1.27 10.77
CA THR A 19 -2.22 -0.72 11.53
C THR A 19 -2.51 -0.65 13.02
N ALA A 20 -3.72 -0.24 13.41
CA ALA A 20 -4.12 -0.22 14.81
C ALA A 20 -4.10 -1.63 15.42
N THR A 21 -4.61 -2.63 14.66
CA THR A 21 -4.59 -4.03 15.09
C THR A 21 -3.17 -4.55 15.24
N LEU A 22 -2.26 -4.23 14.30
CA LEU A 22 -0.86 -4.67 14.36
C LEU A 22 -0.09 -4.05 15.54
N LEU A 23 -0.39 -2.81 15.91
CA LEU A 23 0.28 -2.11 17.01
C LEU A 23 -0.25 -2.51 18.39
N TRP A 24 -1.54 -2.78 18.53
CA TRP A 24 -2.15 -3.17 19.82
C TRP A 24 -2.17 -4.69 20.02
N GLN A 25 -1.47 -5.46 19.19
CA GLN A 25 -1.64 -6.89 19.23
C GLN A 25 -0.96 -7.55 20.44
N GLN A 26 -1.67 -8.44 21.13
CA GLN A 26 -1.14 -9.21 22.28
C GLN A 26 -1.00 -10.72 22.00
N ASN A 27 -1.62 -11.22 20.94
CA ASN A 27 -1.65 -12.65 20.57
C ASN A 27 -0.90 -12.88 19.22
N THR A 28 -0.73 -14.10 18.76
CA THR A 28 -0.29 -14.38 17.37
C THR A 28 -1.47 -14.32 16.39
N LEU A 29 -2.69 -14.66 16.83
CA LEU A 29 -3.87 -14.73 15.96
C LEU A 29 -4.30 -13.37 15.38
N ALA A 30 -4.37 -12.32 16.21
CA ALA A 30 -4.68 -10.99 15.71
C ALA A 30 -3.47 -10.31 15.00
N LEU A 31 -2.25 -10.84 15.10
CA LEU A 31 -1.15 -10.45 14.21
C LEU A 31 -1.44 -10.97 12.81
N ALA A 32 -1.84 -12.24 12.69
CA ALA A 32 -2.26 -12.82 11.42
C ALA A 32 -3.51 -12.09 10.86
N ALA A 33 -4.49 -11.79 11.71
CA ALA A 33 -5.68 -11.04 11.28
C ALA A 33 -5.33 -9.61 10.82
N GLY A 34 -4.45 -8.90 11.54
CA GLY A 34 -3.97 -7.58 11.16
C GLY A 34 -3.22 -7.59 9.83
N LEU A 35 -2.35 -8.57 9.60
CA LEU A 35 -1.66 -8.75 8.32
C LEU A 35 -2.64 -9.06 7.18
N LEU A 36 -3.59 -9.97 7.38
CA LEU A 36 -4.62 -10.28 6.38
C LEU A 36 -5.43 -9.03 6.03
N LEU A 37 -5.87 -8.27 7.04
CA LEU A 37 -6.62 -7.03 6.84
C LEU A 37 -5.79 -5.98 6.10
N PHE A 38 -4.49 -5.88 6.40
CA PHE A 38 -3.56 -4.99 5.72
C PHE A 38 -3.42 -5.36 4.24
N PHE A 39 -3.24 -6.65 3.93
CA PHE A 39 -3.14 -7.13 2.55
C PHE A 39 -4.45 -6.98 1.77
N VAL A 40 -5.60 -7.19 2.40
CA VAL A 40 -6.90 -6.93 1.79
C VAL A 40 -7.06 -5.45 1.48
N GLY A 41 -6.73 -4.56 2.43
CA GLY A 41 -6.72 -3.12 2.22
C GLY A 41 -5.78 -2.71 1.07
N ALA A 42 -4.59 -3.30 0.99
CA ALA A 42 -3.64 -3.08 -0.08
C ALA A 42 -4.18 -3.53 -1.44
N ARG A 43 -4.85 -4.69 -1.50
CA ARG A 43 -5.48 -5.20 -2.72
C ARG A 43 -6.61 -4.29 -3.19
N VAL A 44 -7.46 -3.82 -2.28
CA VAL A 44 -8.51 -2.85 -2.59
C VAL A 44 -7.90 -1.54 -3.11
N TYR A 45 -6.84 -1.04 -2.47
CA TYR A 45 -6.13 0.15 -2.94
C TYR A 45 -5.57 -0.04 -4.36
N ILE A 46 -4.92 -1.17 -4.62
CA ILE A 46 -4.36 -1.49 -5.95
C ILE A 46 -5.46 -1.57 -7.00
N LEU A 47 -6.56 -2.28 -6.72
CA LEU A 47 -7.69 -2.41 -7.64
C LEU A 47 -8.32 -1.06 -7.97
N ARG A 48 -8.49 -0.20 -6.96
CA ARG A 48 -9.00 1.16 -7.14
C ARG A 48 -8.04 2.03 -7.95
N SER A 49 -6.76 1.92 -7.66
CA SER A 49 -5.70 2.62 -8.38
C SER A 49 -5.60 2.17 -9.84
N ASP A 50 -5.88 0.90 -10.12
CA ASP A 50 -5.99 0.38 -11.49
C ASP A 50 -7.27 0.86 -12.19
N ASN A 51 -8.40 0.91 -11.50
CA ASN A 51 -9.67 1.37 -12.09
C ASN A 51 -9.69 2.88 -12.38
N ARG A 52 -8.82 3.67 -11.72
CA ARG A 52 -8.59 5.09 -12.05
C ARG A 52 -7.68 5.28 -13.28
N ARG A 53 -6.95 4.25 -13.72
CA ARG A 53 -6.05 4.35 -14.89
C ARG A 53 -6.87 4.29 -16.18
N THR A 54 -6.93 5.40 -16.91
CA THR A 54 -7.43 5.48 -18.28
C THR A 54 -6.37 5.05 -19.32
N ASP A 55 -5.11 4.93 -18.92
CA ASP A 55 -4.02 4.56 -19.83
C ASP A 55 -4.12 3.11 -20.34
N PRO A 56 -3.99 2.90 -21.68
CA PRO A 56 -4.04 1.57 -22.28
C PRO A 56 -2.89 0.70 -21.76
N ALA A 57 -3.21 -0.55 -21.39
CA ALA A 57 -2.26 -1.51 -20.82
C ALA A 57 -1.00 -1.73 -21.69
N ARG A 58 -1.11 -1.52 -23.00
CA ARG A 58 -0.03 -1.67 -23.99
C ARG A 58 1.08 -0.62 -23.86
N LYS A 59 0.79 0.58 -23.33
CA LYS A 59 1.78 1.65 -23.12
C LYS A 59 2.54 1.52 -21.80
N ARG A 60 2.19 0.55 -20.95
CA ARG A 60 2.81 0.38 -19.63
C ARG A 60 4.15 -0.33 -19.79
N LYS A 61 5.23 0.23 -19.22
CA LYS A 61 6.53 -0.46 -19.15
C LYS A 61 6.35 -1.81 -18.45
N LYS A 62 6.70 -2.90 -19.15
CA LYS A 62 6.78 -4.24 -18.57
C LYS A 62 8.05 -4.32 -17.72
N GLY A 63 7.90 -4.23 -16.40
CA GLY A 63 9.00 -4.55 -15.48
C GLY A 63 9.24 -6.06 -15.42
N GLY A 64 10.38 -6.47 -14.87
CA GLY A 64 10.73 -7.90 -14.71
C GLY A 64 9.94 -8.64 -13.63
N LEU A 65 9.27 -7.91 -12.72
CA LEU A 65 8.44 -8.50 -11.67
C LEU A 65 6.98 -8.60 -12.12
N PRO A 66 6.24 -9.65 -11.68
CA PRO A 66 4.82 -9.75 -11.96
C PRO A 66 4.11 -8.56 -11.33
N LYS A 67 3.20 -7.96 -12.10
CA LYS A 67 2.53 -6.69 -11.77
C LYS A 67 1.97 -6.66 -10.35
N GLY A 68 1.38 -7.78 -9.90
CA GLY A 68 0.81 -7.90 -8.56
C GLY A 68 1.84 -7.79 -7.43
N LEU A 69 3.00 -8.45 -7.55
CA LEU A 69 4.06 -8.37 -6.54
C LEU A 69 4.68 -6.98 -6.49
N TYR A 70 4.95 -6.38 -7.65
CA TYR A 70 5.42 -5.00 -7.73
C TYR A 70 4.40 -4.00 -7.18
N GLU A 71 3.11 -4.28 -7.35
CA GLU A 71 2.05 -3.45 -6.78
C GLU A 71 1.92 -3.58 -5.27
N LEU A 72 2.19 -4.77 -4.73
CA LEU A 72 2.10 -5.08 -3.30
C LEU A 72 3.37 -4.73 -2.51
N LEU A 73 4.52 -4.61 -3.16
CA LEU A 73 5.83 -4.38 -2.52
C LEU A 73 5.85 -3.24 -1.48
N PRO A 74 5.40 -1.99 -1.79
CA PRO A 74 5.44 -0.92 -0.79
C PRO A 74 4.56 -1.21 0.42
N PHE A 75 3.44 -1.92 0.22
CA PHE A 75 2.56 -2.33 1.32
C PHE A 75 3.21 -3.41 2.18
N ALA A 76 3.91 -4.36 1.57
CA ALA A 76 4.68 -5.37 2.32
C ALA A 76 5.77 -4.70 3.17
N CYS A 77 6.48 -3.70 2.64
CA CYS A 77 7.45 -2.91 3.41
C CYS A 77 6.80 -2.21 4.61
N LEU A 78 5.65 -1.55 4.40
CA LEU A 78 4.92 -0.88 5.49
C LEU A 78 4.44 -1.87 6.56
N ALA A 79 3.87 -3.02 6.16
CA ALA A 79 3.43 -4.05 7.08
C ALA A 79 4.59 -4.57 7.94
N LEU A 80 5.74 -4.82 7.30
CA LEU A 80 6.95 -5.27 8.00
C LEU A 80 7.44 -4.23 9.02
N SER A 81 7.43 -2.94 8.66
CA SER A 81 7.75 -1.86 9.61
C SER A 81 6.87 -1.86 10.84
N PHE A 82 5.55 -1.99 10.67
CA PHE A 82 4.63 -2.02 11.81
C PHE A 82 4.83 -3.26 12.69
N VAL A 83 5.09 -4.42 12.08
CA VAL A 83 5.41 -5.64 12.85
C VAL A 83 6.70 -5.49 13.64
N LEU A 84 7.74 -4.87 13.06
CA LEU A 84 9.01 -4.62 13.76
C LEU A 84 8.85 -3.61 14.91
N LEU A 85 8.04 -2.57 14.72
CA LEU A 85 7.73 -1.59 15.78
C LEU A 85 6.89 -2.19 16.92
N ALA A 86 6.07 -3.20 16.64
CA ALA A 86 5.22 -3.84 17.63
C ALA A 86 5.97 -4.80 18.57
N GLN A 87 7.25 -5.13 18.30
CA GLN A 87 8.03 -6.04 19.14
C GLN A 87 8.52 -5.34 20.43
N PRO A 88 8.07 -5.75 21.63
CA PRO A 88 8.54 -5.16 22.87
C PRO A 88 10.00 -5.58 23.17
N GLY A 89 10.83 -4.63 23.59
CA GLY A 89 12.19 -4.89 24.10
C GLY A 89 13.33 -4.81 23.09
N SER A 90 13.04 -4.59 21.80
CA SER A 90 14.04 -4.51 20.74
C SER A 90 14.27 -3.07 20.26
N ALA A 91 14.88 -2.22 21.10
CA ALA A 91 15.20 -0.84 20.74
C ALA A 91 16.04 -0.74 19.44
N TRP A 92 16.90 -1.73 19.19
CA TRP A 92 17.70 -1.85 17.97
C TRP A 92 16.87 -2.02 16.69
N LEU A 93 15.66 -2.57 16.78
CA LEU A 93 14.77 -2.77 15.62
C LEU A 93 14.00 -1.50 15.23
N ILE A 94 14.01 -0.46 16.06
CA ILE A 94 13.31 0.80 15.79
C ILE A 94 13.90 1.51 14.56
N PHE A 95 15.23 1.60 14.47
CA PHE A 95 15.91 2.24 13.34
C PHE A 95 15.59 1.58 11.99
N PRO A 96 15.78 0.25 11.80
CA PRO A 96 15.43 -0.37 10.53
C PRO A 96 13.92 -0.31 10.25
N ALA A 97 13.07 -0.35 11.27
CA ALA A 97 11.62 -0.23 11.08
C ALA A 97 11.23 1.16 10.55
N LEU A 98 11.81 2.24 11.09
CA LEU A 98 11.64 3.61 10.62
C LEU A 98 12.16 3.80 9.20
N MET A 99 13.33 3.24 8.87
CA MET A 99 13.86 3.31 7.51
C MET A 99 12.95 2.60 6.50
N LEU A 100 12.46 1.41 6.83
CA LEU A 100 11.49 0.68 6.01
C LEU A 100 10.17 1.44 5.87
N LEU A 101 9.73 2.12 6.94
CA LEU A 101 8.47 2.88 6.95
C LEU A 101 8.60 4.09 6.01
N ALA A 102 9.69 4.84 6.15
CA ALA A 102 10.00 5.98 5.30
C ALA A 102 10.14 5.56 3.83
N TYR A 103 10.82 4.44 3.56
CA TYR A 103 10.96 3.90 2.22
C TYR A 103 9.60 3.49 1.62
N GLY A 104 8.77 2.76 2.38
CA GLY A 104 7.44 2.34 1.94
C GLY A 104 6.54 3.53 1.62
N LEU A 105 6.52 4.55 2.48
CA LEU A 105 5.79 5.80 2.25
C LEU A 105 6.32 6.57 1.04
N TYR A 106 7.64 6.68 0.90
CA TYR A 106 8.29 7.35 -0.23
C TYR A 106 7.92 6.70 -1.57
N VAL A 107 7.99 5.37 -1.66
CA VAL A 107 7.61 4.63 -2.87
C VAL A 107 6.13 4.82 -3.16
N LEU A 108 5.26 4.79 -2.14
CA LEU A 108 3.82 4.96 -2.30
C LEU A 108 3.46 6.38 -2.78
N ALA A 109 4.09 7.42 -2.19
CA ALA A 109 3.91 8.82 -2.55
C ALA A 109 4.46 9.15 -3.94
N SER A 110 5.64 8.62 -4.28
CA SER A 110 6.19 8.73 -5.62
C SER A 110 5.23 8.12 -6.64
N ARG A 111 4.66 6.97 -6.32
CA ARG A 111 3.71 6.27 -7.21
C ARG A 111 2.38 7.01 -7.38
N SER A 112 1.87 7.68 -6.35
CA SER A 112 0.69 8.54 -6.52
C SER A 112 1.03 9.76 -7.38
N SER A 113 2.17 10.41 -7.13
CA SER A 113 2.60 11.60 -7.88
C SER A 113 2.86 11.33 -9.38
N TYR A 114 3.58 10.25 -9.70
CA TYR A 114 3.83 9.85 -11.09
C TYR A 114 2.57 9.35 -11.83
N ARG A 115 1.48 9.06 -11.12
CA ARG A 115 0.20 8.66 -11.72
C ARG A 115 -0.71 9.86 -12.01
N ASP A 116 -0.58 10.95 -11.27
CA ASP A 116 -1.34 12.19 -11.51
C ASP A 116 -0.77 13.01 -12.68
N HIS A 117 0.51 12.85 -13.01
CA HIS A 117 1.10 13.40 -14.22
C HIS A 117 0.66 12.58 -15.44
N GLN A 118 -0.55 12.88 -15.93
CA GLN A 118 -1.03 12.40 -17.22
C GLN A 118 0.01 12.76 -18.30
N LEU A 119 0.39 11.77 -19.11
CA LEU A 119 1.16 12.02 -20.33
C LEU A 119 0.40 13.09 -21.14
N PRO A 120 1.07 14.17 -21.62
CA PRO A 120 0.41 15.15 -22.46
C PRO A 120 -0.27 14.39 -23.59
N SER A 121 -1.56 14.68 -23.80
CA SER A 121 -2.35 14.08 -24.87
C SER A 121 -1.54 14.22 -26.15
N GLN A 122 -0.97 13.12 -26.64
CA GLN A 122 -0.36 13.11 -27.96
C GLN A 122 -1.50 13.40 -28.94
N GLY A 123 -1.56 14.67 -29.37
CA GLY A 123 -2.39 15.12 -30.46
C GLY A 123 -2.12 14.20 -31.63
N ARG A 124 -3.18 13.56 -32.11
CA ARG A 124 -3.18 12.87 -33.39
C ARG A 124 -2.93 13.93 -34.46
N PHE A 125 -1.82 13.77 -35.19
CA PHE A 125 -1.68 14.29 -36.56
C PHE A 125 -2.14 13.20 -37.52
#